data_AF-A0A0A9A6T6-F1
#
_entry.id   AF-A0A0A9A6T6-F1
#
_cell.length_a   1.000
_cell.length_b   1.000
_cell.length_c   1.000
_cell.angle_alpha   90.00
_cell.angle_beta   90.00
_cell.angle_gamma   90.00
#
_symmetry.space_group_name_H-M   'P 1'
#
loop_
_entity.id
_entity.type
_entity.pdbx_description
1 polymer ?
#
loop_
_entity_poly.entity_id
_entity_poly.type
_entity_poly.pdbx_seq_one_letter_code
_entity_poly.pdbx_strand_id
1 'polypeptide(L)'
;MFIARMGEPSMEAFPWQTDGESRNVDVERSFAGEGIANGYGFRYPGSKPGSLFVLQGGLLAFVWRETGAVLTLQRLNLEELLKKGERVPALHPILNFTYLTKSYSNVFTEFPGSSGCSSLPGKSLE
;
A
#
# COMPACT_ATOMS: atom_id res chain seq x y z
N MET A 1 0.36 -2.95 5.14
CA MET A 1 0.08 -2.49 6.53
C MET A 1 -0.02 -0.98 6.51
N PHE A 2 -0.88 -0.40 7.34
CA PHE A 2 -1.03 1.05 7.49
C PHE A 2 -1.32 1.40 8.95
N ILE A 3 -1.13 2.67 9.29
CA ILE A 3 -1.52 3.28 10.55
C ILE A 3 -2.45 4.44 10.21
N ALA A 4 -3.59 4.51 10.90
CA ALA A 4 -4.53 5.64 10.81
C ALA A 4 -4.60 6.35 12.16
N ARG A 5 -4.59 7.69 12.13
CA ARG A 5 -4.65 8.55 13.30
C ARG A 5 -6.11 8.93 13.56
N MET A 6 -6.75 8.19 14.46
CA MET A 6 -8.20 8.31 14.72
C MET A 6 -8.63 9.68 15.29
N GLY A 7 -7.69 10.50 15.77
CA GLY A 7 -7.94 11.87 16.22
C GLY A 7 -7.79 12.93 15.13
N GLU A 8 -7.34 12.54 13.93
CA GLU A 8 -7.02 13.47 12.85
C GLU A 8 -7.91 13.20 11.63
N PRO A 9 -8.96 14.01 11.42
CA PRO A 9 -9.78 13.91 10.22
C PRO A 9 -8.95 14.07 8.94
N SER A 10 -9.28 13.32 7.89
CA SER A 10 -8.65 13.54 6.58
C SER A 10 -9.43 14.57 5.77
N MET A 11 -8.72 15.46 5.08
CA MET A 11 -9.30 16.39 4.10
C MET A 11 -9.40 15.78 2.69
N GLU A 12 -8.90 14.55 2.51
CA GLU A 12 -8.96 13.85 1.22
C GLU A 12 -10.40 13.42 0.89
N ALA A 13 -10.77 13.56 -0.38
CA ALA A 13 -11.98 12.96 -0.91
C ALA A 13 -11.76 11.46 -1.18
N PHE A 14 -12.80 10.66 -1.02
CA PHE A 14 -12.75 9.27 -1.43
C PHE A 14 -12.65 9.18 -2.97
N PRO A 15 -11.81 8.29 -3.53
CA PRO A 15 -11.59 8.19 -4.97
C PRO A 15 -12.77 7.47 -5.68
N TRP A 16 -13.82 8.22 -6.01
CA TRP A 16 -14.94 7.73 -6.83
C TRP A 16 -14.55 7.66 -8.32
N GLN A 17 -14.98 6.62 -9.03
CA GLN A 17 -15.06 6.68 -10.50
C GLN A 17 -16.25 7.57 -10.88
N THR A 18 -16.05 8.48 -11.84
CA THR A 18 -17.04 9.48 -12.27
C THR A 18 -17.96 8.97 -13.37
N ASP A 19 -17.94 7.67 -13.65
CA ASP A 19 -18.87 7.05 -14.58
C ASP A 19 -20.28 7.11 -14.00
N GLY A 20 -21.22 7.68 -14.76
CA GLY A 20 -22.54 8.13 -14.29
C GLY A 20 -23.48 7.06 -13.72
N GLU A 21 -23.04 5.81 -13.61
CA GLU A 21 -23.75 4.68 -13.00
C GLU A 21 -23.23 4.33 -11.58
N SER A 22 -22.17 5.00 -11.12
CA SER A 22 -21.57 4.72 -9.82
C SER A 22 -22.46 5.20 -8.66
N ARG A 23 -22.94 4.27 -7.83
CA ARG A 23 -23.61 4.59 -6.57
C ARG A 23 -22.63 5.32 -5.63
N ASN A 24 -22.99 6.53 -5.20
CA ASN A 24 -22.24 7.24 -4.16
C ASN A 24 -22.07 6.33 -2.94
N VAL A 25 -20.84 6.07 -2.51
CA VAL A 25 -20.64 5.41 -1.22
C VAL A 25 -20.69 6.49 -0.15
N ASP A 26 -21.53 6.26 0.86
CA ASP A 26 -21.65 7.20 1.95
C ASP A 26 -20.45 7.04 2.90
N VAL A 27 -19.68 8.13 3.03
CA VAL A 27 -18.48 8.20 3.87
C VAL A 27 -18.89 8.84 5.19
N GLU A 28 -18.92 8.03 6.26
CA GLU A 28 -19.27 8.53 7.59
C GLU A 28 -18.15 9.37 8.18
N ARG A 29 -16.90 8.89 8.07
CA ARG A 29 -15.70 9.52 8.65
C ARG A 29 -14.46 9.22 7.82
N SER A 30 -13.48 10.09 7.90
CA SER A 30 -12.16 9.92 7.30
C SER A 30 -11.06 10.24 8.30
N PHE A 31 -9.93 9.56 8.21
CA PHE A 31 -8.78 9.75 9.09
C PHE A 31 -7.48 9.77 8.30
N ALA A 32 -6.58 10.68 8.66
CA ALA A 32 -5.25 10.74 8.07
C ALA A 32 -4.42 9.52 8.51
N GLY A 33 -3.55 9.02 7.63
CA GLY A 33 -2.72 7.87 7.93
C GLY A 33 -1.51 7.75 7.04
N GLU A 34 -0.77 6.68 7.25
CA GLU A 34 0.37 6.30 6.43
C GLU A 34 0.41 4.78 6.22
N GLY A 35 0.67 4.36 4.99
CA GLY A 35 0.77 2.96 4.60
C GLY A 35 2.19 2.61 4.20
N ILE A 36 2.61 1.38 4.46
CA ILE A 36 3.87 0.86 3.91
C ILE A 36 3.75 0.85 2.38
N ALA A 37 4.70 1.47 1.70
CA ALA A 37 4.76 1.48 0.23
C ALA A 37 5.94 0.66 -0.30
N ASN A 38 7.06 0.62 0.43
CA ASN A 38 8.30 0.00 -0.01
C ASN A 38 8.89 -0.85 1.13
N GLY A 39 9.75 -1.82 0.79
CA GLY A 39 10.49 -2.62 1.76
C GLY A 39 10.26 -4.12 1.57
N TYR A 40 11.26 -4.81 1.02
CA TYR A 40 11.23 -6.26 0.85
C TYR A 40 11.38 -6.95 2.21
N GLY A 41 10.45 -7.86 2.54
CA GLY A 41 10.47 -8.59 3.80
C GLY A 41 10.50 -7.68 5.04
N PHE A 42 9.87 -6.50 4.96
CA PHE A 42 9.89 -5.46 6.01
C PHE A 42 11.26 -4.88 6.36
N ARG A 43 12.27 -5.04 5.49
CA ARG A 43 13.54 -4.32 5.65
C ARG A 43 13.40 -2.90 5.09
N TYR A 44 13.74 -1.91 5.92
CA TYR A 44 13.64 -0.48 5.61
C TYR A 44 12.28 -0.08 5.02
N PRO A 45 11.18 -0.34 5.75
CA PRO A 45 9.86 -0.05 5.24
C PRO A 45 9.70 1.46 5.07
N GLY A 46 9.47 1.89 3.82
CA GLY A 46 9.09 3.27 3.54
C GLY A 46 7.60 3.44 3.80
N SER A 47 7.21 4.52 4.49
CA SER A 47 5.81 4.91 4.63
C SER A 47 5.43 5.98 3.60
N LYS A 48 4.19 5.91 3.13
CA LYS A 48 3.59 6.90 2.24
C LYS A 48 2.25 7.36 2.81
N PRO A 49 1.87 8.63 2.60
CA PRO A 49 0.63 9.16 3.12
C PRO A 49 -0.57 8.43 2.51
N GLY A 50 -1.62 8.27 3.31
CA GLY A 50 -2.90 7.73 2.89
C GLY A 50 -4.02 8.20 3.80
N SER A 51 -5.23 7.74 3.52
CA SER A 51 -6.41 8.06 4.31
C SER A 51 -7.26 6.83 4.53
N LEU A 52 -7.72 6.65 5.77
CA LEU A 52 -8.70 5.64 6.14
C LEU A 52 -10.09 6.27 6.07
N PHE A 53 -11.00 5.63 5.34
CA PHE A 53 -12.39 6.01 5.23
C PHE A 53 -13.25 4.96 5.92
N VAL A 54 -14.22 5.43 6.71
CA VAL A 54 -15.29 4.63 7.29
C VAL A 54 -16.51 4.83 6.41
N LEU A 55 -16.94 3.75 5.78
CA LEU A 55 -18.08 3.71 4.89
C LEU A 55 -19.30 3.20 5.65
N GLN A 56 -20.48 3.54 5.15
CA GLN A 56 -21.74 3.07 5.71
C GLN A 56 -21.75 1.53 5.84
N GLY A 57 -22.27 1.03 6.96
CA GLY A 57 -22.32 -0.41 7.25
C GLY A 57 -21.03 -0.98 7.86
N GLY A 58 -20.11 -0.11 8.29
CA GLY A 58 -18.89 -0.51 9.01
C GLY A 58 -17.78 -1.07 8.13
N LEU A 59 -17.88 -0.89 6.81
CA LEU A 59 -16.81 -1.16 5.87
C LEU A 59 -15.75 -0.06 5.99
N LEU A 60 -14.49 -0.44 5.89
CA LEU A 60 -13.35 0.46 5.97
C LEU A 60 -12.57 0.39 4.66
N ALA A 61 -11.99 1.51 4.25
CA ALA A 61 -11.15 1.56 3.07
C ALA A 61 -9.94 2.46 3.30
N PHE A 62 -8.74 1.92 3.16
CA PHE A 62 -7.51 2.70 3.19
C PHE A 62 -7.05 3.00 1.77
N VAL A 63 -6.83 4.27 1.47
CA VAL A 63 -6.39 4.74 0.15
C VAL A 63 -5.00 5.34 0.28
N TRP A 64 -4.03 4.81 -0.49
CA TRP A 64 -2.72 5.43 -0.62
C TRP A 64 -2.82 6.66 -1.52
N ARG A 65 -2.37 7.82 -1.04
CA ARG A 65 -2.52 9.10 -1.75
C ARG A 65 -1.81 9.09 -3.11
N GLU A 66 -0.59 8.60 -3.15
CA GLU A 66 0.26 8.69 -4.35
C GLU A 66 -0.17 7.73 -5.46
N THR A 67 -0.60 6.51 -5.10
CA THR A 67 -0.91 5.46 -6.08
C THR A 67 -2.40 5.32 -6.35
N GLY A 68 -3.25 5.89 -5.50
CA GLY A 68 -4.69 5.64 -5.53
C GLY A 68 -5.07 4.19 -5.20
N ALA A 69 -4.12 3.36 -4.76
CA ALA A 69 -4.40 1.98 -4.40
C ALA A 69 -5.37 1.93 -3.21
N VAL A 70 -6.34 1.03 -3.27
CA VAL A 70 -7.39 0.89 -2.25
C VAL A 70 -7.29 -0.46 -1.58
N LEU A 71 -7.26 -0.45 -0.25
CA LEU A 71 -7.40 -1.64 0.59
C LEU A 71 -8.71 -1.57 1.36
N THR A 72 -9.65 -2.45 1.03
CA THR A 72 -10.94 -2.58 1.74
C THR A 72 -10.84 -3.57 2.89
N LEU A 73 -11.46 -3.25 4.03
CA LEU A 73 -11.47 -4.06 5.25
C LEU A 73 -12.88 -4.06 5.84
N GLN A 74 -13.30 -5.19 6.40
CA GLN A 74 -14.55 -5.27 7.15
C GLN A 74 -14.22 -5.49 8.63
N ARG A 75 -14.78 -4.66 9.51
CA ARG A 75 -14.63 -4.86 10.95
C ARG A 75 -15.52 -6.02 11.38
N LEU A 76 -14.92 -7.00 12.04
CA LEU A 76 -15.64 -8.13 12.61
C LEU A 76 -15.82 -7.92 14.11
N ASN A 77 -17.04 -8.13 14.60
CA ASN A 77 -17.30 -8.21 16.03
C ASN A 77 -17.10 -9.64 16.51
N LEU A 78 -15.90 -9.93 17.00
CA LEU A 78 -15.54 -11.27 17.45
C LEU A 78 -16.44 -11.76 18.59
N GLU A 79 -16.83 -10.88 19.50
CA GLU A 79 -17.70 -11.25 20.62
C GLU A 79 -19.08 -11.73 20.13
N GLU A 80 -19.68 -10.99 19.20
CA GLU A 80 -20.97 -11.37 18.62
C GLU A 80 -20.87 -12.66 17.79
N LEU A 81 -19.81 -12.81 16.99
CA LEU A 81 -19.58 -14.02 16.21
C LEU A 81 -19.46 -15.25 17.11
N LEU A 82 -18.71 -15.14 18.20
CA LEU A 82 -18.53 -16.23 19.17
C LEU A 82 -19.84 -16.56 19.90
N LYS A 83 -20.63 -15.55 20.31
CA LYS A 83 -21.94 -15.77 20.94
C LYS A 83 -22.92 -16.49 20.02
N LYS A 84 -22.89 -16.22 18.73
CA LYS A 84 -23.78 -16.82 17.72
C LYS A 84 -23.25 -18.13 17.14
N GLY A 85 -22.00 -18.50 17.42
CA GLY A 85 -21.34 -19.66 16.80
C GLY A 85 -21.13 -19.48 15.29
N GLU A 86 -21.16 -18.24 14.80
CA GLU A 86 -21.05 -17.93 13.37
C GLU A 86 -19.58 -17.98 12.92
N ARG A 87 -19.37 -18.48 11.70
CA ARG A 87 -18.06 -18.49 11.04
C ARG A 87 -18.04 -17.46 9.94
N VAL A 88 -16.93 -16.74 9.82
CA VAL A 88 -16.73 -15.82 8.71
C VAL A 88 -16.52 -16.63 7.43
N PRO A 89 -17.34 -16.43 6.38
CA PRO A 89 -17.13 -17.12 5.12
C PRO A 89 -15.76 -16.74 4.55
N ALA A 90 -15.06 -17.72 3.99
CA ALA A 90 -13.82 -17.43 3.27
C ALA A 90 -14.14 -16.49 2.11
N LEU A 91 -13.42 -15.38 2.01
CA LEU A 91 -13.50 -14.51 0.84
C LEU A 91 -13.08 -15.32 -0.39
N HIS A 92 -13.74 -15.08 -1.52
CA HIS A 92 -13.32 -15.68 -2.78
C HIS A 92 -11.85 -15.34 -3.04
N PRO A 93 -11.05 -16.29 -3.58
CA PRO A 93 -9.70 -15.99 -4.02
C PRO A 93 -9.75 -14.80 -4.98
N ILE A 94 -9.10 -13.72 -4.59
CA ILE A 94 -8.94 -12.52 -5.38
C ILE A 94 -7.45 -12.34 -5.63
N LEU A 95 -7.10 -11.80 -6.80
CA LEU A 95 -5.73 -11.37 -7.15
C LEU A 95 -5.33 -10.15 -6.31
N ASN A 96 -5.52 -10.20 -5.00
CA ASN A 96 -5.10 -9.15 -4.10
C ASN A 96 -3.60 -9.27 -3.90
N PHE A 97 -2.89 -8.17 -4.14
CA PHE A 97 -1.47 -7.91 -3.85
C PHE A 97 -0.81 -8.98 -2.98
N THR A 98 -0.44 -10.10 -3.58
CA THR A 98 0.43 -11.07 -2.94
C THR A 98 1.77 -10.36 -2.81
N TYR A 99 2.11 -9.98 -1.58
CA TYR A 99 3.40 -9.39 -1.20
C TYR A 99 4.61 -10.31 -1.45
N LEU A 100 4.42 -11.38 -2.22
CA LEU A 100 5.41 -12.37 -2.62
C LEU A 100 5.83 -12.15 -4.08
N THR A 101 6.11 -10.91 -4.47
CA THR A 101 7.05 -10.68 -5.57
C THR A 101 8.45 -10.96 -5.02
N LYS A 102 8.88 -12.22 -5.13
CA LYS A 102 10.25 -12.63 -4.83
C LYS A 102 11.17 -12.12 -5.94
N SER A 103 11.60 -10.86 -5.86
CA SER A 103 12.63 -10.32 -6.75
C SER A 103 14.01 -10.68 -6.20
N TYR A 104 14.73 -11.55 -6.90
CA TYR A 104 16.15 -11.79 -6.62
C TYR A 104 16.97 -10.66 -7.24
N SER A 105 17.25 -9.60 -6.48
CA SER A 105 18.25 -8.61 -6.89
C SER A 105 19.63 -9.10 -6.45
N ASN A 106 20.49 -9.42 -7.40
CA ASN A 106 21.90 -9.71 -7.11
C ASN A 106 22.64 -8.36 -6.95
N VAL A 107 23.22 -8.10 -5.77
CA VAL A 107 24.00 -6.87 -5.50
C VAL A 107 25.28 -6.81 -6.35
N PHE A 108 25.71 -7.93 -6.92
CA PHE A 108 26.91 -8.02 -7.77
C PHE A 108 26.63 -7.82 -9.27
N THR A 109 25.39 -7.51 -9.68
CA THR A 109 25.03 -7.28 -11.09
C THR A 109 24.87 -5.80 -11.47
N GLU A 110 25.42 -4.85 -10.70
CA GLU A 110 25.60 -3.49 -11.19
C GLU A 110 26.50 -3.52 -12.42
N PHE A 111 25.93 -3.21 -13.59
CA PHE A 111 26.66 -3.14 -14.85
C PHE A 111 27.68 -2.00 -14.78
N PRO A 112 28.98 -2.25 -14.99
CA PRO A 112 29.96 -1.18 -15.09
C PRO A 112 29.78 -0.52 -16.46
N GLY A 113 29.14 0.65 -16.51
CA GLY A 113 29.03 1.37 -17.77
C GLY A 113 28.22 2.65 -17.74
N SER A 114 28.79 3.74 -17.21
CA SER A 114 28.90 4.97 -18.01
C SER A 114 30.03 5.89 -17.52
N SER A 115 31.02 6.07 -18.39
CA SER A 115 31.89 7.24 -18.56
C SER A 115 32.78 7.71 -17.41
N GLY A 116 34.09 7.48 -17.59
CA GLY A 116 35.16 8.17 -16.88
C GLY A 116 36.54 7.66 -17.26
N CYS A 117 36.87 7.58 -18.57
CA CYS A 117 38.21 7.22 -19.03
C CYS A 117 39.17 8.37 -18.69
N SER A 118 39.97 8.23 -17.63
CA SER A 118 41.17 9.04 -17.41
C SER A 118 42.40 8.23 -17.84
N SER A 119 43.00 8.64 -18.95
CA SER A 119 44.23 8.07 -19.49
C SER A 119 45.43 8.35 -18.57
N LEU A 120 46.16 7.31 -18.16
CA LEU A 120 47.49 7.40 -17.55
C LEU A 120 48.58 7.38 -18.65
N PRO A 121 49.65 8.20 -18.56
CA PRO A 121 50.67 8.27 -19.61
C PRO A 121 51.76 7.21 -19.38
N GLY A 122 51.92 6.29 -20.34
CA GLY A 122 53.02 5.32 -20.36
C GLY A 122 54.21 5.83 -21.17
N LYS A 123 55.35 6.07 -20.51
CA LYS A 123 56.66 6.30 -21.13
C LYS A 123 57.19 5.00 -21.75
N SER A 124 57.81 5.09 -22.92
CA SER A 124 58.71 4.05 -23.45
C SER A 124 60.08 4.66 -23.70
N LEU A 125 61.11 4.12 -23.05
CA LEU A 125 62.52 4.32 -23.40
C LEU A 125 62.89 3.38 -24.56
N GLU A 126 63.85 3.85 -25.36
CA GLU A 126 64.64 3.13 -26.38
C GLU A 126 65.50 2.01 -25.79
#